data_AF-A0A942B2H5-F1
#
_entry.id   AF-A0A942B2H5-F1
#
_cell.length_a   1.000
_cell.length_b   1.000
_cell.length_c   1.000
_cell.angle_alpha   90.00
_cell.angle_beta   90.00
_cell.angle_gamma   90.00
#
_symmetry.space_group_name_H-M   'P 1'
#
loop_
_entity.id
_entity.type
_entity.pdbx_description
1 polymer ?
#
loop_
_entity_poly.entity_id
_entity_poly.type
_entity_poly.pdbx_seq_one_letter_code
_entity_poly.pdbx_strand_id
1 'polypeptide(L)'
;MMGAKTENQQLRAEKRRQRQRARVERRRGDHALVPVAVAQRLGIWVATLADAMRQAGITTAITETQAQRWTADPESAPEWLMQLRGERLAAAAQAEYRRQREVDRQEFRELAAEQSALAKVQAGKRRFNDDEWVWVQDWAFRAVKDLVRGWNEFEVTDFDRQVLQAVGVDAENHQSWPVHAGGCDGAGPERCAVRVQQMRTERRTDALIDSVAKETALRDLALWPGQFVTTWHGARVGWW
;
A
#
# COMPACT_ATOMS: atom_id res chain seq x y z
N MET A 1 7.64 31.73 39.88
CA MET A 1 6.96 30.76 38.99
C MET A 1 7.88 29.93 38.09
N MET A 2 9.18 30.22 37.96
CA MET A 2 10.09 29.40 37.12
C MET A 2 10.54 28.05 37.74
N GLY A 3 10.56 27.90 39.07
CA GLY A 3 11.03 26.66 39.73
C GLY A 3 10.15 25.42 39.52
N ALA A 4 8.81 25.58 39.46
CA ALA A 4 7.87 24.46 39.36
C ALA A 4 7.92 23.72 38.01
N LYS A 5 8.33 24.39 36.92
CA LYS A 5 8.51 23.75 35.61
C LYS A 5 9.75 22.85 35.58
N THR A 6 10.82 23.28 36.26
CA THR A 6 12.09 22.53 36.33
C THR A 6 11.94 21.25 37.15
N GLU A 7 11.21 21.31 38.27
CA GLU A 7 10.95 20.15 39.13
C GLU A 7 10.09 19.08 38.43
N ASN A 8 9.05 19.47 37.69
CA ASN A 8 8.23 18.53 36.91
C ASN A 8 9.04 17.85 35.80
N GLN A 9 9.94 18.59 35.15
CA GLN A 9 10.83 18.04 34.12
C GLN A 9 11.83 17.05 34.71
N GLN A 10 12.43 17.35 35.86
CA GLN A 10 13.35 16.45 36.57
C GLN A 10 12.64 15.15 36.98
N LEU A 11 11.44 15.25 37.55
CA LEU A 11 10.64 14.08 37.95
C LEU A 11 10.23 13.20 36.76
N ARG A 12 9.90 13.79 35.61
CA ARG A 12 9.63 13.04 34.36
C ARG A 12 10.89 12.35 33.84
N ALA A 13 12.04 13.02 33.89
CA ALA A 13 13.31 12.45 33.44
C ALA A 13 13.75 11.27 34.31
N GLU A 14 13.60 11.39 35.64
CA GLU A 14 13.89 10.31 36.58
C GLU A 14 12.98 9.10 36.35
N LYS A 15 11.66 9.31 36.23
CA LYS A 15 10.72 8.22 35.91
C LYS A 15 11.07 7.51 34.60
N ARG A 16 11.52 8.25 33.58
CA ARG A 16 12.00 7.65 32.31
C ARG A 16 13.24 6.79 32.53
N ARG A 17 14.23 7.28 33.29
CA ARG A 17 15.45 6.52 33.64
C ARG A 17 15.13 5.25 34.41
N GLN A 18 14.24 5.32 35.41
CA GLN A 18 13.80 4.16 36.18
C GLN A 18 13.12 3.10 35.28
N ARG A 19 12.18 3.53 34.42
CA ARG A 19 11.54 2.64 33.44
C ARG A 19 12.54 2.01 32.47
N GLN A 20 13.54 2.78 32.04
CA GLN A 20 14.58 2.27 31.15
C GLN A 20 15.47 1.23 31.84
N ARG A 21 15.89 1.46 33.09
CA ARG A 21 16.65 0.50 33.89
C ARG A 21 15.88 -0.80 34.08
N ALA A 22 14.63 -0.72 34.54
CA ALA A 22 13.76 -1.87 34.72
C ALA A 22 13.56 -2.66 33.40
N ARG A 23 13.43 -1.96 32.26
CA ARG A 23 13.33 -2.61 30.94
C ARG A 23 14.61 -3.35 30.55
N VAL A 24 15.78 -2.77 30.83
CA VAL A 24 17.09 -3.40 30.53
C VAL A 24 17.30 -4.62 31.43
N GLU A 25 17.01 -4.52 32.72
CA GLU A 25 17.10 -5.63 33.66
C GLU A 25 16.15 -6.76 33.27
N ARG A 26 14.89 -6.44 32.94
CA ARG A 26 13.93 -7.44 32.43
C ARG A 26 14.46 -8.14 31.19
N ARG A 27 14.97 -7.39 30.21
CA ARG A 27 15.56 -7.99 29.00
C ARG A 27 16.73 -8.91 29.34
N ARG A 28 17.64 -8.49 30.23
CA ARG A 28 18.75 -9.34 30.67
C ARG A 28 18.25 -10.63 31.32
N GLY A 29 17.26 -10.56 32.19
CA GLY A 29 16.61 -11.72 32.80
C GLY A 29 15.95 -12.63 31.76
N ASP A 30 15.21 -12.05 30.81
CA ASP A 30 14.56 -12.80 29.74
C ASP A 30 15.60 -13.51 28.84
N HIS A 31 16.72 -12.85 28.50
CA HIS A 31 17.81 -13.42 27.72
C HIS A 31 18.61 -14.49 28.48
N ALA A 32 18.69 -14.40 29.81
CA ALA A 32 19.31 -15.43 30.64
C ALA A 32 18.47 -16.71 30.67
N LEU A 33 17.14 -16.58 30.66
CA LEU A 33 16.21 -17.71 30.62
C LEU A 33 16.06 -18.28 29.21
N VAL A 34 16.09 -17.41 28.20
CA VAL A 34 15.88 -17.76 26.79
C VAL A 34 16.98 -17.15 25.93
N PRO A 35 18.00 -17.94 25.56
CA PRO A 35 19.01 -17.52 24.59
C PRO A 35 18.37 -17.09 23.26
N VAL A 36 18.97 -16.09 22.60
CA VAL A 36 18.44 -15.57 21.31
C VAL A 36 18.36 -16.66 20.25
N ALA A 37 19.35 -17.55 20.18
CA ALA A 37 19.38 -18.67 19.24
C ALA A 37 18.19 -19.62 19.44
N VAL A 38 17.81 -19.91 20.69
CA VAL A 38 16.62 -20.70 21.02
C VAL A 38 15.35 -20.01 20.54
N ALA A 39 15.22 -18.72 20.83
CA ALA A 39 14.06 -17.93 20.45
C ALA A 39 13.89 -17.88 18.91
N GLN A 40 14.98 -17.65 18.19
CA GLN A 40 15.03 -17.68 16.73
C GLN A 40 14.63 -19.05 16.17
N ARG A 41 15.19 -20.14 16.74
CA ARG A 41 14.88 -21.50 16.30
C ARG A 41 13.40 -21.86 16.50
N LEU A 42 12.80 -21.42 17.60
CA LEU A 42 11.37 -21.65 17.89
C LEU A 42 10.44 -20.68 17.16
N GLY A 43 10.97 -19.63 16.51
CA GLY A 43 10.16 -18.57 15.88
C GLY A 43 9.38 -17.72 16.88
N ILE A 44 9.81 -17.67 18.15
CA ILE A 44 9.12 -16.98 19.25
C ILE A 44 10.02 -15.90 19.84
N TRP A 45 9.45 -14.73 20.13
CA TRP A 45 10.21 -13.64 20.76
C TRP A 45 10.67 -14.02 22.16
N VAL A 46 11.93 -13.69 22.50
CA VAL A 46 12.57 -13.97 23.81
C VAL A 46 11.66 -13.59 24.97
N ALA A 47 11.11 -12.37 24.96
CA ALA A 47 10.27 -11.88 26.04
C ALA A 47 8.97 -12.70 26.20
N THR A 48 8.35 -13.11 25.10
CA THR A 48 7.13 -13.94 25.12
C THR A 48 7.42 -15.34 25.66
N LEU A 49 8.52 -15.94 25.22
CA LEU A 49 8.92 -17.27 25.68
C LEU A 49 9.30 -17.24 27.17
N ALA A 50 10.08 -16.25 27.60
CA ALA A 50 10.48 -16.09 28.99
C ALA A 50 9.29 -15.74 29.91
N ASP A 51 8.27 -15.06 29.41
CA ASP A 51 7.03 -14.82 30.16
C ASP A 51 6.24 -16.12 30.34
N ALA A 52 6.03 -16.88 29.26
CA ALA A 52 5.34 -18.18 29.32
C ALA A 52 6.08 -19.19 30.22
N MET A 53 7.42 -19.23 30.13
CA MET A 53 8.24 -20.05 31.04
C MET A 53 8.04 -19.67 32.50
N ARG A 54 8.04 -18.37 32.82
CA ARG A 54 7.80 -17.89 34.19
C ARG A 54 6.40 -18.23 34.69
N GLN A 55 5.37 -18.11 33.85
CA GLN A 55 4.01 -18.51 34.19
C GLN A 55 3.92 -20.03 34.45
N ALA A 56 4.69 -20.83 33.72
CA ALA A 56 4.83 -22.26 33.93
C ALA A 56 5.77 -22.65 35.09
N GLY A 57 6.34 -21.68 35.82
CA GLY A 57 7.26 -21.92 36.94
C GLY A 57 8.67 -22.38 36.55
N ILE A 58 9.07 -22.23 35.28
CA ILE A 58 10.37 -22.67 34.77
C ILE A 58 11.41 -21.58 35.00
N THR A 59 12.43 -21.92 35.76
CA THR A 59 13.55 -21.03 36.12
C THR A 59 14.86 -21.40 35.42
N THR A 60 14.93 -22.59 34.81
CA THR A 60 16.11 -23.08 34.09
C THR A 60 16.10 -22.63 32.64
N ALA A 61 17.28 -22.26 32.14
CA ALA A 61 17.43 -21.81 30.77
C ALA A 61 17.17 -22.95 29.77
N ILE A 62 16.46 -22.64 28.67
CA ILE A 62 16.27 -23.61 27.58
C ILE A 62 17.57 -23.76 26.80
N THR A 63 17.93 -25.00 26.52
CA THR A 63 19.10 -25.34 25.68
C THR A 63 18.72 -25.36 24.19
N GLU A 64 19.70 -25.09 23.32
CA GLU A 64 19.49 -25.17 21.87
C GLU A 64 19.12 -26.59 21.40
N THR A 65 19.61 -27.62 22.08
CA THR A 65 19.28 -29.03 21.81
C THR A 65 17.82 -29.34 22.12
N GLN A 66 17.29 -28.83 23.24
CA GLN A 66 15.86 -28.95 23.55
C GLN A 66 15.01 -28.22 22.51
N ALA A 67 15.40 -26.98 22.17
CA ALA A 67 14.71 -26.22 21.14
C ALA A 67 14.73 -26.94 19.78
N GLN A 68 15.85 -27.58 19.42
CA GLN A 68 15.95 -28.40 18.21
C GLN A 68 14.99 -29.58 18.26
N ARG A 69 14.97 -30.32 19.38
CA ARG A 69 14.07 -31.46 19.57
C ARG A 69 12.61 -31.05 19.43
N TRP A 70 12.18 -29.98 20.10
CA TRP A 70 10.79 -29.48 20.02
C TRP A 70 10.42 -28.83 18.68
N THR A 71 11.41 -28.55 17.84
CA THR A 71 11.20 -28.08 16.46
C THR A 71 11.06 -29.27 15.52
N ALA A 72 11.89 -30.30 15.69
CA ALA A 72 11.83 -31.53 14.91
C ALA A 72 10.59 -32.37 15.25
N ASP A 73 10.21 -32.41 16.52
CA ASP A 73 9.06 -33.13 17.06
C ASP A 73 8.26 -32.19 17.99
N PRO A 74 7.25 -31.48 17.44
CA PRO A 74 6.40 -30.58 18.21
C PRO A 74 5.60 -31.25 19.33
N GLU A 75 5.31 -32.56 19.25
CA GLU A 75 4.53 -33.28 20.25
C GLU A 75 5.37 -33.62 21.49
N SER A 76 6.70 -33.72 21.33
CA SER A 76 7.64 -33.81 22.46
C SER A 76 7.82 -32.50 23.25
N ALA A 77 7.20 -31.41 22.81
CA ALA A 77 7.29 -30.13 23.49
C ALA A 77 6.53 -30.16 24.82
N PRO A 78 7.02 -29.43 25.85
CA PRO A 78 6.27 -29.31 27.09
C PRO A 78 4.94 -28.58 26.86
N GLU A 79 3.92 -28.93 27.66
CA GLU A 79 2.55 -28.45 27.51
C GLU A 79 2.44 -26.93 27.40
N TRP A 80 3.17 -26.18 28.25
CA TRP A 80 3.17 -24.71 28.22
C TRP A 80 3.63 -24.14 26.87
N LEU A 81 4.57 -24.82 26.18
CA LEU A 81 5.07 -24.38 24.88
C LEU A 81 4.06 -24.71 23.79
N MET A 82 3.37 -25.86 23.89
CA MET A 82 2.27 -26.19 22.98
C MET A 82 1.12 -25.20 23.13
N GLN A 83 0.72 -24.88 24.36
CA GLN A 83 -0.30 -23.87 24.65
C GLN A 83 0.09 -22.51 24.04
N LEU A 84 1.34 -22.06 24.26
CA LEU A 84 1.83 -20.81 23.69
C LEU A 84 1.80 -20.81 22.15
N ARG A 85 2.15 -21.94 21.51
CA ARG A 85 2.02 -22.09 20.05
C ARG A 85 0.57 -22.00 19.60
N GLY A 86 -0.35 -22.67 20.31
CA GLY A 86 -1.78 -22.64 20.04
C GLY A 86 -2.38 -21.22 20.15
N GLU A 87 -2.06 -20.51 21.23
CA GLU A 87 -2.49 -19.11 21.43
C GLU A 87 -1.98 -18.19 20.31
N ARG A 88 -0.73 -18.37 19.87
CA ARG A 88 -0.16 -17.60 18.77
C ARG A 88 -0.82 -17.91 17.43
N LEU A 89 -1.10 -19.17 17.14
CA LEU A 89 -1.82 -19.54 15.93
C LEU A 89 -3.24 -18.97 15.94
N ALA A 90 -3.94 -19.03 17.07
CA ALA A 90 -5.25 -18.42 17.24
C ALA A 90 -5.19 -16.89 17.06
N ALA A 91 -4.21 -16.22 17.64
CA ALA A 91 -4.01 -14.78 17.48
C ALA A 91 -3.69 -14.40 16.02
N ALA A 92 -2.85 -15.17 15.34
CA ALA A 92 -2.54 -14.97 13.93
C ALA A 92 -3.77 -15.17 13.04
N ALA A 93 -4.55 -16.22 13.28
CA ALA A 93 -5.80 -16.47 12.56
C ALA A 93 -6.83 -15.33 12.80
N GLN A 94 -6.95 -14.83 14.03
CA GLN A 94 -7.80 -13.67 14.33
C GLN A 94 -7.31 -12.39 13.65
N ALA A 95 -6.00 -12.16 13.63
CA ALA A 95 -5.43 -11.01 12.94
C ALA A 95 -5.69 -11.08 11.43
N GLU A 96 -5.53 -12.25 10.82
CA GLU A 96 -5.84 -12.48 9.41
C GLU A 96 -7.33 -12.28 9.12
N TYR A 97 -8.20 -12.85 9.94
CA TYR A 97 -9.64 -12.65 9.82
C TYR A 97 -10.03 -11.17 9.88
N ARG A 98 -9.39 -10.38 10.75
CA ARG A 98 -9.62 -8.93 10.83
C ARG A 98 -9.11 -8.19 9.58
N ARG A 99 -7.95 -8.59 9.05
CA ARG A 99 -7.43 -8.04 7.79
C ARG A 99 -8.39 -8.31 6.64
N GLN A 100 -8.81 -9.56 6.47
CA GLN A 100 -9.78 -9.93 5.45
C GLN A 100 -11.08 -9.14 5.60
N ARG A 101 -11.62 -9.03 6.82
CA ARG A 101 -12.81 -8.22 7.07
C ARG A 101 -12.65 -6.73 6.77
N GLU A 102 -11.45 -6.16 6.85
CA GLU A 102 -11.22 -4.77 6.45
C GLU A 102 -11.24 -4.65 4.92
N VAL A 103 -10.57 -5.57 4.23
CA VAL A 103 -10.58 -5.67 2.76
C VAL A 103 -12.01 -5.84 2.24
N ASP A 104 -12.76 -6.81 2.76
CA ASP A 104 -14.14 -7.07 2.35
C ASP A 104 -15.04 -5.83 2.58
N ARG A 105 -14.82 -5.10 3.68
CA ARG A 105 -15.57 -3.87 3.97
C ARG A 105 -15.19 -2.74 3.02
N GLN A 106 -13.93 -2.64 2.63
CA GLN A 106 -13.49 -1.65 1.65
C GLN A 106 -14.07 -1.97 0.27
N GLU A 107 -13.95 -3.21 -0.20
CA GLU A 107 -14.54 -3.65 -1.48
C GLU A 107 -16.06 -3.41 -1.51
N PHE A 108 -16.76 -3.72 -0.42
CA PHE A 108 -18.19 -3.45 -0.32
C PHE A 108 -18.51 -1.96 -0.41
N ARG A 109 -17.71 -1.09 0.22
CA ARG A 109 -17.90 0.36 0.13
C ARG A 109 -17.64 0.89 -1.27
N GLU A 110 -16.59 0.40 -1.93
CA GLU A 110 -16.25 0.78 -3.31
C GLU A 110 -17.36 0.40 -4.28
N LEU A 111 -17.89 -0.84 -4.18
CA LEU A 111 -19.03 -1.30 -4.99
C LEU A 111 -20.30 -0.50 -4.69
N ALA A 112 -20.56 -0.18 -3.42
CA ALA A 112 -21.72 0.64 -3.05
C ALA A 112 -21.61 2.07 -3.60
N ALA A 113 -20.41 2.66 -3.59
CA ALA A 113 -20.15 3.97 -4.18
C ALA A 113 -20.32 3.94 -5.71
N GLU A 114 -19.80 2.90 -6.38
CA GLU A 114 -19.97 2.69 -7.82
C GLU A 114 -21.46 2.57 -8.20
N GLN A 115 -22.21 1.70 -7.51
CA GLN A 115 -23.63 1.52 -7.78
C GLN A 115 -24.45 2.79 -7.50
N SER A 116 -24.11 3.53 -6.43
CA SER A 116 -24.75 4.81 -6.11
C SER A 116 -24.45 5.87 -7.18
N ALA A 117 -23.19 5.99 -7.61
CA ALA A 117 -22.78 6.88 -8.68
C ALA A 117 -23.51 6.55 -9.99
N LEU A 118 -23.58 5.27 -10.35
CA LEU A 118 -24.28 4.79 -11.54
C LEU A 118 -25.76 5.18 -11.51
N ALA A 119 -26.45 4.89 -10.41
CA ALA A 119 -27.86 5.23 -10.24
C ALA A 119 -28.11 6.75 -10.32
N LYS A 120 -27.20 7.55 -9.76
CA LYS A 120 -27.27 9.02 -9.82
C LYS A 120 -27.06 9.56 -11.23
N VAL A 121 -26.07 9.03 -11.97
CA VAL A 121 -25.82 9.39 -13.37
C VAL A 121 -27.05 9.06 -14.22
N GLN A 122 -27.60 7.85 -14.10
CA GLN A 122 -28.81 7.42 -14.81
C GLN A 122 -30.03 8.28 -14.47
N ALA A 123 -30.10 8.77 -13.24
CA ALA A 123 -31.14 9.71 -12.80
C ALA A 123 -30.83 11.18 -13.17
N GLY A 124 -29.79 11.47 -13.94
CA GLY A 124 -29.38 12.81 -14.38
C GLY A 124 -28.92 13.73 -13.26
N LYS A 125 -28.49 13.18 -12.12
CA LYS A 125 -28.00 13.97 -10.98
C LYS A 125 -26.57 14.46 -11.25
N ARG A 126 -26.24 15.63 -10.69
CA ARG A 126 -24.91 16.26 -10.81
C ARG A 126 -24.18 16.44 -9.48
N ARG A 127 -24.78 15.99 -8.37
CA ARG A 127 -24.20 16.08 -7.02
C ARG A 127 -23.77 14.69 -6.57
N PHE A 128 -22.47 14.53 -6.41
CA PHE A 128 -21.81 13.30 -5.97
C PHE A 128 -21.05 13.57 -4.69
N ASN A 129 -20.93 12.57 -3.81
CA ASN A 129 -19.94 12.61 -2.74
C ASN A 129 -18.55 12.27 -3.28
N ASP A 130 -17.52 12.39 -2.45
CA ASP A 130 -16.12 12.19 -2.87
C ASP A 130 -15.89 10.78 -3.44
N ASP A 131 -16.44 9.74 -2.80
CA ASP A 131 -16.28 8.34 -3.22
C ASP A 131 -16.98 8.05 -4.56
N GLU A 132 -18.19 8.56 -4.74
CA GLU A 132 -18.95 8.46 -6.00
C GLU A 132 -18.27 9.23 -7.13
N TRP A 133 -17.68 10.39 -6.82
CA TRP A 133 -17.10 11.29 -7.80
C TRP A 133 -15.87 10.68 -8.49
N VAL A 134 -15.09 9.86 -7.77
CA VAL A 134 -13.97 9.11 -8.37
C VAL A 134 -14.45 8.23 -9.53
N TRP A 135 -15.57 7.53 -9.36
CA TRP A 135 -16.16 6.68 -10.42
C TRP A 135 -16.69 7.51 -11.59
N VAL A 136 -17.40 8.60 -11.30
CA VAL A 136 -17.91 9.51 -12.34
C VAL A 136 -16.76 10.09 -13.17
N GLN A 137 -15.64 10.46 -12.53
CA GLN A 137 -14.45 10.95 -13.23
C GLN A 137 -13.81 9.89 -14.12
N ASP A 138 -13.66 8.65 -13.64
CA ASP A 138 -13.10 7.56 -14.45
C ASP A 138 -13.99 7.23 -15.66
N TRP A 139 -15.31 7.12 -15.46
CA TRP A 139 -16.24 6.93 -16.57
C TRP A 139 -16.21 8.10 -17.56
N ALA A 140 -16.21 9.34 -17.07
CA ALA A 140 -16.14 10.53 -17.92
C ALA A 140 -14.84 10.57 -18.70
N PHE A 141 -13.71 10.22 -18.08
CA PHE A 141 -12.43 10.15 -18.75
C PHE A 141 -12.45 9.13 -19.90
N ARG A 142 -13.03 7.95 -19.67
CA ARG A 142 -13.20 6.92 -20.71
C ARG A 142 -14.13 7.41 -21.82
N ALA A 143 -15.29 7.96 -21.48
CA ALA A 143 -16.25 8.51 -22.44
C ALA A 143 -15.63 9.63 -23.29
N VAL A 144 -14.91 10.58 -22.69
CA VAL A 144 -14.20 11.65 -23.43
C VAL A 144 -13.15 11.06 -24.37
N LYS A 145 -12.40 10.05 -23.93
CA LYS A 145 -11.38 9.42 -24.77
C LYS A 145 -12.00 8.76 -25.99
N ASP A 146 -13.13 8.08 -25.82
CA ASP A 146 -13.81 7.40 -26.92
C ASP A 146 -14.51 8.42 -27.84
N LEU A 147 -15.11 9.46 -27.28
CA LEU A 147 -15.65 10.61 -27.99
C LEU A 147 -14.61 11.31 -28.89
N VAL A 148 -13.40 11.56 -28.37
CA VAL A 148 -12.29 12.18 -29.13
C VAL A 148 -11.72 11.24 -30.20
N ARG A 149 -11.77 9.92 -29.99
CA ARG A 149 -11.30 8.92 -30.97
C ARG A 149 -12.32 8.70 -32.09
N GLY A 150 -13.60 8.76 -31.74
CA GLY A 150 -14.73 8.33 -32.54
C GLY A 150 -15.39 9.41 -33.40
N TRP A 151 -14.78 10.60 -33.51
CA TRP A 151 -15.38 11.84 -34.06
C TRP A 151 -16.18 11.67 -35.37
N ASN A 152 -15.93 10.64 -36.19
CA ASN A 152 -16.65 10.40 -37.45
C ASN A 152 -17.44 9.07 -37.54
N GLU A 153 -17.26 8.12 -36.62
CA GLU A 153 -17.78 6.74 -36.78
C GLU A 153 -18.35 6.11 -35.51
N PHE A 154 -18.18 6.74 -34.34
CA PHE A 154 -18.57 6.13 -33.07
C PHE A 154 -19.80 6.81 -32.49
N GLU A 155 -20.85 6.01 -32.28
CA GLU A 155 -22.05 6.45 -31.60
C GLU A 155 -21.78 6.52 -30.10
N VAL A 156 -21.85 7.73 -29.53
CA VAL A 156 -21.72 7.95 -28.09
C VAL A 156 -22.95 7.36 -27.42
N THR A 157 -22.75 6.37 -26.54
CA THR A 157 -23.85 5.70 -25.86
C THR A 157 -24.63 6.68 -24.98
N ASP A 158 -25.91 6.39 -24.72
CA ASP A 158 -26.73 7.23 -23.83
C ASP A 158 -26.12 7.36 -22.44
N PHE A 159 -25.48 6.29 -21.95
CA PHE A 159 -24.75 6.31 -20.69
C PHE A 159 -23.56 7.27 -20.73
N ASP A 160 -22.74 7.20 -21.78
CA ASP A 160 -21.61 8.13 -21.96
C ASP A 160 -22.08 9.58 -22.03
N ARG A 161 -23.18 9.87 -22.76
CA ARG A 161 -23.77 11.21 -22.79
C ARG A 161 -24.17 11.70 -21.39
N GLN A 162 -24.80 10.84 -20.58
CA GLN A 162 -25.20 11.17 -19.22
C GLN A 162 -23.98 11.43 -18.32
N VAL A 163 -22.95 10.60 -18.39
CA VAL A 163 -21.69 10.76 -17.64
C VAL A 163 -20.99 12.06 -18.04
N LEU A 164 -20.85 12.33 -19.34
CA LEU A 164 -20.25 13.56 -19.86
C LEU A 164 -21.02 14.79 -19.36
N GLN A 165 -22.35 14.75 -19.44
CA GLN A 165 -23.19 15.83 -18.96
C GLN A 165 -23.06 16.04 -17.44
N ALA A 166 -22.85 14.96 -16.68
CA ALA A 166 -22.63 15.02 -15.24
C ALA A 166 -21.35 15.79 -14.87
N VAL A 167 -20.31 15.72 -15.71
CA VAL A 167 -19.07 16.49 -15.57
C VAL A 167 -19.07 17.82 -16.35
N GLY A 168 -20.21 18.21 -16.94
CA GLY A 168 -20.36 19.46 -17.68
C GLY A 168 -19.80 19.45 -19.11
N VAL A 169 -19.52 18.26 -19.66
CA VAL A 169 -19.14 18.08 -21.06
C VAL A 169 -20.39 17.73 -21.87
N ASP A 170 -20.64 18.47 -22.93
CA ASP A 170 -21.70 18.23 -23.89
C ASP A 170 -21.10 17.57 -25.15
N ALA A 171 -21.51 16.33 -25.41
CA ALA A 171 -21.02 15.55 -26.54
C ALA A 171 -21.36 16.17 -27.90
N GLU A 172 -22.38 17.04 -27.99
CA GLU A 172 -22.77 17.70 -29.23
C GLU A 172 -22.11 19.09 -29.36
N ASN A 173 -21.74 19.70 -28.22
CA ASN A 173 -21.01 20.95 -28.19
C ASN A 173 -19.51 20.72 -27.98
N HIS A 174 -18.80 20.63 -29.10
CA HIS A 174 -17.34 20.48 -29.13
C HIS A 174 -16.60 21.49 -28.25
N GLN A 175 -17.09 22.72 -28.07
CA GLN A 175 -16.43 23.74 -27.24
C GLN A 175 -16.38 23.39 -25.75
N SER A 176 -17.29 22.53 -25.29
CA SER A 176 -17.31 22.05 -23.90
C SER A 176 -16.27 20.95 -23.62
N TRP A 177 -15.59 20.47 -24.67
CA TRP A 177 -14.71 19.32 -24.52
C TRP A 177 -13.38 19.72 -23.87
N PRO A 178 -12.80 18.88 -22.99
CA PRO A 178 -11.57 19.20 -22.28
C PRO A 178 -10.36 19.49 -23.19
N VAL A 179 -10.39 19.03 -24.45
CA VAL A 179 -9.35 19.31 -25.45
C VAL A 179 -9.17 20.82 -25.73
N HIS A 180 -10.18 21.65 -25.43
CA HIS A 180 -10.11 23.11 -25.55
C HIS A 180 -9.57 23.81 -24.31
N ALA A 181 -9.60 23.15 -23.14
CA ALA A 181 -9.07 23.72 -21.89
C ALA A 181 -7.55 23.99 -21.94
N GLY A 182 -6.85 23.37 -22.90
CA GLY A 182 -5.43 23.61 -23.21
C GLY A 182 -5.15 24.73 -24.21
N GLY A 183 -6.12 25.61 -24.50
CA GLY A 183 -5.95 26.75 -25.40
C GLY A 183 -6.21 26.46 -26.88
N CYS A 184 -7.08 25.49 -27.22
CA CYS A 184 -7.67 25.49 -28.57
C CYS A 184 -8.66 26.66 -28.62
N ASP A 185 -8.52 27.55 -29.60
CA ASP A 185 -9.34 28.76 -29.79
C ASP A 185 -10.77 28.45 -30.28
N GLY A 186 -11.15 27.17 -30.34
CA GLY A 186 -12.45 26.73 -30.83
C GLY A 186 -12.68 27.03 -32.32
N ALA A 187 -11.65 27.40 -33.09
CA ALA A 187 -11.76 27.85 -34.48
C ALA A 187 -12.06 26.73 -35.50
N GLY A 188 -12.69 25.65 -35.06
CA GLY A 188 -13.19 24.56 -35.90
C GLY A 188 -12.49 23.21 -35.67
N PRO A 189 -13.12 22.11 -36.10
CA PRO A 189 -12.65 20.74 -35.86
C PRO A 189 -11.27 20.46 -36.46
N GLU A 190 -10.96 21.05 -37.61
CA GLU A 190 -9.68 20.86 -38.30
C GLU A 190 -8.49 21.41 -37.49
N ARG A 191 -8.65 22.60 -36.89
CA ARG A 191 -7.59 23.22 -36.08
C ARG A 191 -7.36 22.49 -34.76
N CYS A 192 -8.42 21.99 -34.12
CA CYS A 192 -8.23 21.19 -32.91
C CYS A 192 -7.67 19.80 -33.22
N ALA A 193 -7.95 19.20 -34.38
CA ALA A 193 -7.26 17.97 -34.81
C ALA A 193 -5.74 18.19 -34.95
N VAL A 194 -5.32 19.32 -35.55
CA VAL A 194 -3.90 19.70 -35.64
C VAL A 194 -3.29 19.91 -34.26
N ARG A 195 -3.95 20.63 -33.35
CA ARG A 195 -3.43 20.85 -31.99
C ARG A 195 -3.36 19.57 -31.16
N VAL A 196 -4.36 18.69 -31.27
CA VAL A 196 -4.33 17.37 -30.63
C VAL A 196 -3.15 16.54 -31.15
N GLN A 197 -2.90 16.58 -32.46
CA GLN A 197 -1.74 15.90 -33.05
C GLN A 197 -0.42 16.51 -32.55
N GLN A 198 -0.34 17.82 -32.42
CA GLN A 198 0.82 18.50 -31.85
C GLN A 198 1.07 18.09 -30.39
N MET A 199 0.05 18.11 -29.53
CA MET A 199 0.16 17.66 -28.14
C MET A 199 0.56 16.18 -28.03
N ARG A 200 0.06 15.32 -28.93
CA ARG A 200 0.48 13.91 -28.99
C ARG A 200 1.96 13.79 -29.34
N THR A 201 2.46 14.62 -30.26
CA THR A 201 3.88 14.67 -30.62
C THR A 201 4.72 15.17 -29.43
N GLU A 202 4.33 16.28 -28.81
CA GLU A 202 4.99 16.84 -27.61
C GLU A 202 5.10 15.77 -26.49
N ARG A 203 4.00 15.09 -26.14
CA ARG A 203 4.02 14.04 -25.11
C ARG A 203 4.87 12.82 -25.48
N ARG A 204 4.93 12.44 -26.76
CA ARG A 204 5.83 11.36 -27.22
C ARG A 204 7.29 11.78 -27.05
N THR A 205 7.59 13.03 -27.37
CA THR A 205 8.92 13.61 -27.16
C THR A 205 9.28 13.63 -25.67
N ASP A 206 8.38 14.08 -24.80
CA ASP A 206 8.61 14.09 -23.35
C ASP A 206 8.81 12.68 -22.78
N ALA A 207 8.00 11.71 -23.19
CA ALA A 207 8.15 10.31 -22.77
C ALA A 207 9.48 9.69 -23.23
N LEU A 208 9.96 10.07 -24.43
CA LEU A 208 11.29 9.68 -24.90
C LEU A 208 12.38 10.32 -24.07
N ILE A 209 12.27 11.61 -23.73
CA ILE A 209 13.21 12.32 -22.84
C ILE A 209 13.27 11.62 -21.48
N ASP A 210 12.12 11.33 -20.86
CA ASP A 210 12.04 10.62 -19.58
C ASP A 210 12.63 9.21 -19.64
N SER A 211 12.40 8.48 -20.74
CA SER A 211 12.98 7.14 -20.94
C SER A 211 14.50 7.20 -21.05
N VAL A 212 15.04 8.17 -21.82
CA VAL A 212 16.49 8.38 -21.96
C VAL A 212 17.10 8.81 -20.63
N ALA A 213 16.42 9.67 -19.86
CA ALA A 213 16.87 10.08 -18.54
C ALA A 213 16.94 8.88 -17.57
N LYS A 214 15.93 7.99 -17.58
CA LYS A 214 15.93 6.75 -16.79
C LYS A 214 17.05 5.80 -17.22
N GLU A 215 17.25 5.60 -18.51
CA GLU A 215 18.34 4.75 -19.00
C GLU A 215 19.72 5.31 -18.62
N THR A 216 19.88 6.64 -18.73
CA THR A 216 21.11 7.33 -18.32
C THR A 216 21.37 7.15 -16.82
N ALA A 217 20.35 7.34 -15.98
CA ALA A 217 20.45 7.11 -14.54
C ALA A 217 20.81 5.65 -14.20
N LEU A 218 20.28 4.68 -14.94
CA LEU A 218 20.63 3.26 -14.78
C LEU A 218 22.08 2.98 -15.20
N ARG A 219 22.58 3.61 -16.27
CA ARG A 219 23.98 3.50 -16.69
C ARG A 219 24.93 4.11 -15.65
N ASP A 220 24.58 5.26 -15.10
CA ASP A 220 25.37 5.93 -14.04
C ASP A 220 25.44 5.08 -12.77
N LEU A 221 24.36 4.38 -12.42
CA LEU A 221 24.33 3.42 -11.30
C LEU A 221 25.16 2.16 -11.60
N ALA A 222 25.21 1.70 -12.86
CA ALA A 222 26.00 0.54 -13.27
C ALA A 222 27.51 0.81 -13.38
N LEU A 223 27.94 2.09 -13.39
CA LEU A 223 29.35 2.48 -13.36
C LEU A 223 29.97 2.43 -11.95
N TRP A 224 29.20 2.04 -10.93
CA TRP A 224 29.74 1.73 -9.60
C TRP A 224 30.41 0.35 -9.61
N PRO A 225 31.70 0.23 -9.25
CA PRO A 225 32.38 -1.05 -9.24
C PRO A 225 31.75 -1.95 -8.16
N GLY A 226 31.00 -2.98 -8.59
CA GLY A 226 30.49 -4.03 -7.71
C GLY A 226 28.98 -4.32 -7.76
N GLN A 227 28.18 -3.60 -8.55
CA GLN A 227 26.73 -3.87 -8.67
C GLN A 227 26.30 -4.11 -10.12
N PHE A 228 26.01 -5.37 -10.46
CA PHE A 228 25.31 -5.72 -11.69
C PHE A 228 23.79 -5.63 -11.44
N VAL A 229 23.11 -4.74 -12.15
CA VAL A 229 21.65 -4.73 -12.26
C VAL A 229 21.28 -5.35 -13.60
N THR A 230 20.63 -6.52 -13.60
CA THR A 230 20.04 -7.09 -14.81
C THR A 230 18.51 -7.02 -14.74
N THR A 231 17.92 -6.27 -15.67
CA THR A 231 16.69 -6.62 -16.40
C THR A 231 16.77 -5.85 -17.74
N TRP A 232 16.38 -6.36 -18.91
CA TRP A 232 15.12 -7.03 -19.24
C TRP A 232 15.18 -7.64 -20.66
N HIS A 233 15.05 -8.97 -20.81
CA HIS A 233 14.47 -9.73 -21.95
C HIS A 233 14.65 -11.26 -21.75
N GLY A 234 14.09 -11.80 -20.66
CA GLY A 234 13.62 -13.19 -20.64
C GLY A 234 14.59 -14.37 -20.85
N ALA A 235 15.91 -14.27 -20.68
CA ALA A 235 16.80 -15.44 -20.70
C ALA A 235 17.76 -15.50 -19.50
N ARG A 236 17.81 -16.67 -18.84
CA ARG A 236 18.69 -17.01 -17.71
C ARG A 236 20.10 -17.36 -18.19
N VAL A 237 21.11 -16.95 -17.44
CA VAL A 237 22.40 -17.67 -17.37
C VAL A 237 22.75 -17.78 -15.89
N GLY A 238 23.02 -19.00 -15.40
CA GLY A 238 23.21 -19.31 -13.98
C GLY A 238 24.66 -19.49 -13.54
N TRP A 239 24.76 -19.91 -12.26
CA TRP A 239 25.91 -20.36 -11.44
C TRP A 239 26.78 -19.24 -10.84
N TRP A 240 27.06 -19.19 -9.53
CA TRP A 240 27.08 -20.20 -8.45
C TRP A 240 26.27 -19.77 -7.21
#